data_AF-A0A8J2PNU2-F1
#
_entry.id   AF-A0A8J2PNU2-F1
#
_cell.length_a   1.000
_cell.length_b   1.000
_cell.length_c   1.000
_cell.angle_alpha   90.00
_cell.angle_beta   90.00
_cell.angle_gamma   90.00
#
_symmetry.space_group_name_H-M   'P 1'
#
loop_
_entity.id
_entity.type
_entity.pdbx_description
1 polymer ?
#
loop_
_entity_poly.entity_id
_entity_poly.type
_entity_poly.pdbx_seq_one_letter_code
_entity_poly.pdbx_strand_id
1 'polypeptide(L)'
;AELLEFEDKIKTDPDYRELARVALSRVGGQDVSEVTNNIFRKLMEDEVSKEYTLYGTSEKGSFVKLETFNLILDAVRSVKSTSEATETLMKKAIMT
;
A
#
# COMPACT_ATOMS: atom_id res chain seq x y z
N ALA A 1 0.94 -17.33 -3.52
CA ALA A 1 1.35 -16.11 -4.23
C ALA A 1 2.14 -15.25 -3.27
N GLU A 2 3.23 -14.63 -3.73
CA GLU A 2 4.16 -13.84 -2.90
C GLU A 2 3.46 -12.76 -2.07
N LEU A 3 2.42 -12.12 -2.63
CA LEU A 3 1.60 -11.15 -1.91
C LEU A 3 0.85 -11.76 -0.71
N LEU A 4 0.34 -12.99 -0.82
CA LEU A 4 -0.38 -13.63 0.29
C LEU A 4 0.56 -13.99 1.44
N GLU A 5 1.79 -14.39 1.13
CA GLU A 5 2.82 -14.65 2.14
C GLU A 5 3.25 -13.34 2.82
N PHE A 6 3.43 -12.27 2.04
CA PHE A 6 3.70 -10.93 2.57
C PHE A 6 2.55 -10.45 3.48
N GLU A 7 1.31 -10.55 2.99
CA GLU A 7 0.08 -10.15 3.67
C GLU A 7 -0.13 -10.92 4.99
N ASP A 8 0.18 -12.22 5.02
CA ASP A 8 0.12 -13.03 6.24
C ASP A 8 1.23 -12.60 7.23
N LYS A 9 2.44 -12.35 6.72
CA LYS A 9 3.59 -11.98 7.54
C LYS A 9 3.42 -10.61 8.20
N ILE A 10 2.91 -9.60 7.49
CA ILE A 10 2.64 -8.28 8.08
C ILE A 10 1.49 -8.31 9.11
N LYS A 11 0.60 -9.30 9.04
CA LYS A 11 -0.49 -9.49 10.02
C LYS A 11 -0.02 -10.20 11.29
N THR A 12 0.94 -11.11 11.15
CA THR A 12 1.35 -12.04 12.22
C THR A 12 2.64 -11.62 12.93
N ASP A 13 3.49 -10.85 12.27
CA ASP A 13 4.79 -10.41 12.79
C ASP A 13 4.86 -8.86 12.86
N PRO A 14 4.67 -8.26 14.05
CA PRO A 14 4.73 -6.81 14.24
C PRO A 14 6.08 -6.19 13.92
N ASP A 15 7.18 -6.90 14.18
CA ASP A 15 8.53 -6.40 13.90
C ASP A 15 8.76 -6.36 12.38
N TYR A 16 8.32 -7.40 11.68
CA TYR A 16 8.33 -7.41 10.22
C TYR A 16 7.44 -6.31 9.62
N ARG A 17 6.24 -6.10 10.19
CA ARG A 17 5.34 -5.02 9.79
C ARG A 17 6.01 -3.65 9.94
N GLU A 18 6.69 -3.40 11.06
CA GLU A 18 7.37 -2.13 11.30
C GLU A 18 8.57 -1.94 10.35
N LEU A 19 9.35 -3.00 10.10
CA LEU A 19 10.43 -2.97 9.11
C LEU A 19 9.90 -2.64 7.71
N ALA A 20 8.79 -3.26 7.30
CA ALA A 20 8.14 -3.00 6.03
C ALA A 20 7.61 -1.56 5.96
N ARG A 21 6.98 -1.05 7.03
CA ARG A 21 6.50 0.34 7.12
C ARG A 21 7.65 1.33 6.94
N VAL A 22 8.78 1.12 7.63
CA VAL A 22 9.98 1.98 7.54
C VAL A 22 10.62 1.89 6.15
N ALA A 23 10.62 0.71 5.52
CA ALA A 23 11.11 0.56 4.16
C ALA A 23 10.24 1.33 3.16
N LEU A 24 8.91 1.25 3.30
CA LEU A 24 7.96 1.96 2.44
C LEU A 24 7.98 3.47 2.66
N SER A 25 8.19 3.96 3.88
CA SER A 25 8.26 5.42 4.14
C SER A 25 9.48 6.10 3.53
N ARG A 26 10.50 5.32 3.18
CA ARG A 26 11.69 5.80 2.44
C ARG A 26 11.43 5.93 0.94
N VAL A 27 10.29 5.44 0.45
CA VAL A 27 9.87 5.69 -0.93
C VAL A 27 9.44 7.17 -1.00
N GLY A 28 10.34 8.00 -1.54
CA GLY A 28 10.13 9.44 -1.63
C GLY A 28 9.01 9.84 -2.59
N GLY A 29 8.64 11.11 -2.51
CA GLY A 29 7.66 11.79 -3.33
C GLY A 29 7.39 13.19 -2.77
N GLN A 30 6.87 14.09 -3.59
CA GLN A 30 6.63 15.48 -3.23
C GLN A 30 5.29 15.67 -2.52
N ASP A 31 4.32 14.79 -2.79
CA ASP A 31 2.99 14.81 -2.20
C ASP A 31 2.43 13.39 -1.96
N VAL A 32 1.24 13.34 -1.31
CA VAL A 32 0.55 12.08 -1.01
C VAL A 32 0.32 11.22 -2.26
N SER A 33 0.03 11.85 -3.39
CA SER A 33 -0.28 11.16 -4.63
C SER A 33 0.95 10.48 -5.19
N GLU A 34 2.07 11.21 -5.25
CA GLU A 34 3.34 10.69 -5.76
C GLU A 34 3.89 9.58 -4.86
N VAL A 35 3.91 9.78 -3.54
CA VAL A 35 4.37 8.75 -2.59
C VAL A 35 3.49 7.50 -2.69
N THR A 36 2.17 7.67 -2.73
CA THR A 36 1.23 6.54 -2.86
C THR A 36 1.47 5.76 -4.15
N ASN A 37 1.58 6.44 -5.29
CA ASN A 37 1.80 5.78 -6.57
C ASN A 37 3.18 5.12 -6.67
N ASN A 38 4.23 5.72 -6.09
CA ASN A 38 5.57 5.13 -6.07
C ASN A 38 5.61 3.85 -5.22
N ILE A 39 4.95 3.86 -4.06
CA ILE A 39 4.83 2.66 -3.22
C ILE A 39 3.97 1.61 -3.93
N PHE A 40 2.82 2.02 -4.46
CA PHE A 40 1.89 1.12 -5.13
C PHE A 40 2.56 0.43 -6.33
N ARG A 41 3.29 1.14 -7.18
CA ARG A 41 4.05 0.56 -8.31
C ARG A 41 5.13 -0.44 -7.89
N LYS A 42 5.71 -0.30 -6.71
CA LYS A 42 6.69 -1.25 -6.17
C LYS A 42 6.06 -2.52 -5.61
N LEU A 43 4.82 -2.43 -5.15
CA LEU A 43 4.10 -3.56 -4.53
C LEU A 43 3.17 -4.28 -5.51
N MET A 44 2.62 -3.54 -6.47
CA MET A 44 1.77 -4.05 -7.54
C MET A 44 2.62 -4.39 -8.77
N GLU A 45 3.36 -5.48 -8.67
CA GLU A 45 3.91 -6.14 -9.84
C GLU A 45 2.78 -6.86 -10.63
N ASP A 46 3.07 -7.26 -11.87
CA ASP A 46 2.09 -7.84 -12.81
C ASP A 46 1.29 -9.03 -12.22
N GLU A 47 1.80 -9.71 -11.20
CA GLU A 47 1.11 -10.82 -10.54
C GLU A 47 0.02 -10.36 -9.58
N VAL A 48 0.23 -9.27 -8.84
CA VAL A 48 -0.78 -8.72 -7.93
C VAL A 48 -1.96 -8.13 -8.69
N SER A 49 -1.69 -7.47 -9.83
CA SER A 49 -2.74 -6.89 -10.67
C SER A 49 -3.61 -7.94 -11.39
N LYS A 50 -3.12 -9.19 -11.51
CA LYS A 50 -3.92 -10.33 -12.00
C LYS A 50 -4.96 -10.78 -10.98
N GLU A 51 -4.65 -10.73 -9.69
CA GLU A 51 -5.51 -11.26 -8.62
C GLU A 51 -6.38 -10.19 -7.93
N TYR A 52 -5.93 -8.93 -7.94
CA TYR A 52 -6.60 -7.84 -7.22
C TYR A 52 -6.86 -6.64 -8.12
N THR A 53 -7.95 -5.93 -7.84
CA THR A 53 -8.16 -4.55 -8.30
C THR A 53 -8.30 -3.63 -7.08
N LEU A 54 -8.23 -2.32 -7.29
CA LEU A 54 -8.32 -1.34 -6.20
C LEU A 54 -9.55 -1.59 -5.32
N TYR A 55 -10.74 -1.70 -5.92
CA TYR A 55 -12.01 -1.91 -5.20
C TYR A 55 -12.51 -3.35 -5.22
N GLY A 56 -11.89 -4.24 -5.99
CA GLY A 56 -12.37 -5.59 -6.25
C GLY A 56 -13.36 -5.64 -7.42
N THR A 57 -13.52 -6.83 -8.00
CA THR A 57 -14.55 -7.16 -8.99
C THR A 57 -15.19 -8.50 -8.62
N SER A 58 -16.09 -9.04 -9.46
CA SER A 58 -16.61 -10.40 -9.28
C SER A 58 -15.53 -11.49 -9.38
N GLU A 59 -14.42 -11.20 -10.06
CA GLU A 59 -13.36 -12.16 -10.37
C GLU A 59 -12.05 -11.87 -9.61
N LYS A 60 -11.87 -10.65 -9.11
CA LYS A 60 -10.63 -10.18 -8.47
C LYS A 60 -10.89 -9.61 -7.07
N GLY A 61 -9.94 -9.84 -6.17
CA GLY A 61 -9.97 -9.35 -4.80
C GLY A 61 -9.85 -7.82 -4.71
N SER A 62 -10.25 -7.27 -3.56
CA SER A 62 -10.20 -5.84 -3.28
C SER A 62 -8.90 -5.48 -2.56
N PHE A 63 -8.02 -4.73 -3.21
CA PHE A 63 -6.71 -4.35 -2.64
C PHE A 63 -6.87 -3.42 -1.43
N VAL A 64 -7.85 -2.50 -1.45
CA VAL A 64 -8.12 -1.61 -0.30
C VAL A 64 -8.54 -2.34 0.97
N LYS A 65 -8.87 -3.64 0.88
CA LYS A 65 -9.19 -4.49 2.04
C LYS A 65 -7.99 -5.28 2.57
N LEU A 66 -6.84 -5.19 1.91
CA LEU A 66 -5.61 -5.85 2.36
C LEU A 66 -4.93 -5.00 3.44
N GLU A 67 -4.28 -5.67 4.39
CA GLU A 67 -3.43 -5.03 5.39
C GLU A 67 -2.24 -4.34 4.73
N THR A 68 -1.80 -4.83 3.58
CA THR A 68 -0.83 -4.15 2.73
C THR A 68 -1.28 -2.71 2.42
N PHE A 69 -2.56 -2.46 2.15
CA PHE A 69 -3.05 -1.09 1.91
C PHE A 69 -2.97 -0.21 3.16
N ASN A 70 -3.32 -0.77 4.34
CA ASN A 70 -3.18 -0.06 5.62
C ASN A 70 -1.71 0.26 5.93
N LEU A 71 -0.81 -0.67 5.65
CA LEU A 71 0.63 -0.48 5.82
C LEU A 71 1.16 0.67 4.95
N ILE A 72 0.70 0.80 3.71
CA ILE A 72 1.06 1.92 2.84
C ILE A 72 0.54 3.24 3.44
N LEU A 73 -0.71 3.27 3.92
CA LEU A 73 -1.27 4.47 4.57
C LEU A 73 -0.44 4.88 5.79
N ASP A 74 -0.02 3.94 6.62
CA ASP A 74 0.84 4.20 7.77
C ASP A 74 2.23 4.70 7.36
N ALA A 75 2.79 4.14 6.27
CA ALA A 75 4.06 4.58 5.72
C ALA A 75 3.97 6.03 5.19
N VAL A 76 2.91 6.35 4.42
CA VAL A 76 2.67 7.70 3.90
C VAL A 76 2.49 8.70 5.05
N ARG A 77 1.72 8.36 6.09
CA ARG A 77 1.50 9.24 7.25
C ARG A 77 2.75 9.48 8.09
N SER A 78 3.71 8.58 8.02
CA SER A 78 4.96 8.72 8.78
C SER A 78 5.91 9.78 8.22
N VAL A 79 5.67 10.24 6.99
CA VAL A 79 6.43 11.31 6.36
C VAL A 79 5.80 12.66 6.73
N LYS A 80 6.62 13.59 7.22
CA LYS A 80 6.17 14.88 7.76
C LYS A 80 5.30 15.70 6.79
N SER A 81 5.59 15.66 5.49
CA SER A 81 4.85 16.40 4.46
C SER A 81 3.49 15.77 4.12
N THR A 82 3.24 14.54 4.56
CA THR A 82 2.06 13.74 4.20
C THR A 82 1.35 13.14 5.42
N SER A 83 1.58 13.70 6.62
CA SER A 83 0.98 13.22 7.88
C SER A 83 -0.55 13.24 7.87
N GLU A 84 -1.15 14.20 7.17
CA GLU A 84 -2.60 14.36 7.02
C GLU A 84 -3.21 13.47 5.92
N ALA A 85 -2.44 12.52 5.37
CA ALA A 85 -2.94 11.62 4.35
C ALA A 85 -4.16 10.84 4.87
N THR A 86 -5.21 10.83 4.06
CA THR A 86 -6.42 10.05 4.30
C THR A 86 -6.52 8.93 3.29
N GLU A 87 -7.24 7.88 3.67
CA GLU A 87 -7.58 6.79 2.75
C GLU A 87 -8.26 7.32 1.48
N THR A 88 -9.11 8.33 1.58
CA THR A 88 -9.75 8.99 0.43
C THR A 88 -8.74 9.62 -0.52
N LEU A 89 -7.72 10.32 0.01
CA LEU A 89 -6.67 10.93 -0.80
C LEU A 89 -5.81 9.88 -1.51
N MET A 90 -5.46 8.80 -0.82
CA MET A 90 -4.72 7.68 -1.40
C MET A 90 -5.51 6.97 -2.49
N LYS A 91 -6.79 6.67 -2.24
CA LYS A 91 -7.68 6.06 -3.25
C LYS A 91 -7.77 6.91 -4.50
N LYS A 92 -7.90 8.24 -4.34
CA LYS A 92 -7.90 9.17 -5.46
C LYS A 92 -6.57 9.13 -6.23
N ALA A 93 -5.44 9.09 -5.53
CA ALA A 93 -4.12 9.04 -6.14
C ALA A 93 -3.91 7.82 -7.06
N ILE A 94 -4.38 6.64 -6.64
CA ILE A 94 -4.24 5.40 -7.42
C ILE A 94 -5.15 5.38 -8.67
N MET A 95 -6.21 6.18 -8.67
CA MET A 95 -7.16 6.27 -9.79
C MET A 95 -6.78 7.33 -10.85
N THR A 96 -5.71 8.10 -10.62
CA THR A 96 -5.30 9.22 -11.49
C THR A 96 -4.14 8.80 -12.39
#